data_AF-A0A1V5CVW0-F1
#
_entry.id   AF-A0A1V5CVW0-F1
#
_cell.length_a   1.000
_cell.length_b   1.000
_cell.length_c   1.000
_cell.angle_alpha   90.00
_cell.angle_beta   90.00
_cell.angle_gamma   90.00
#
_symmetry.space_group_name_H-M   'P 1'
#
loop_
_entity.id
_entity.type
_entity.pdbx_description
1 polymer ?
#
loop_
_entity_poly.entity_id
_entity_poly.type
_entity_poly.pdbx_seq_one_letter_code
_entity_poly.pdbx_strand_id
1 'polypeptide(L)'
;MEDIRTVAEGIIEQLGLVPSVKSLFIEKTDSPWQERAFIKRKKEYLDVKIIIWDDEIFLYGRVYRLFLYIRDVLNPAFRYDPKITPDEDNEPGVRDCYNQIWSLYVDSRMERLNIENFYDRTLRRNLFIDMAKELSWEDANRVFQGLWKKETYTYPEIVDHAAHFDRLCDQQKAASIEVDINRCIREPYAKTLLERISSEPLQVTANELLSFTAYNCKDTQIESSFYGISFLYQRRVFIEFIPSEENTLFITMLDPETNRYETSVYHEDSDIATIQKAIRERYEKVLFYGKQP
;
A
#
# COMPACT_ATOMS: atom_id res chain seq x y z
N MET A 1 17.40 4.17 -34.44
CA MET A 1 16.30 4.73 -33.64
C MET A 1 15.04 4.07 -34.16
N GLU A 2 14.46 3.15 -33.39
CA GLU A 2 13.21 2.50 -33.78
C GLU A 2 12.06 3.49 -33.61
N ASP A 3 11.31 3.73 -34.68
CA ASP A 3 10.11 4.55 -34.62
C ASP A 3 8.99 3.79 -33.91
N ILE A 4 8.36 4.42 -32.90
CA ILE A 4 7.28 3.83 -32.08
C ILE A 4 6.18 3.27 -32.98
N ARG A 5 5.87 3.98 -34.07
CA ARG A 5 4.85 3.54 -35.04
C ARG A 5 5.26 2.25 -35.74
N THR A 6 6.49 2.16 -36.24
CA THR A 6 7.01 0.93 -36.85
C THR A 6 6.97 -0.25 -35.89
N VAL A 7 7.38 -0.05 -34.63
CA VAL A 7 7.31 -1.08 -33.57
C VAL A 7 5.88 -1.54 -33.35
N ALA A 8 4.95 -0.59 -33.19
CA ALA A 8 3.54 -0.91 -32.97
C ALA A 8 2.89 -1.64 -34.15
N GLU A 9 3.17 -1.23 -35.38
CA GLU A 9 2.67 -1.88 -36.59
C GLU A 9 3.20 -3.33 -36.70
N GLY A 10 4.49 -3.56 -36.44
CA GLY A 10 5.06 -4.91 -36.41
C GLY A 10 4.43 -5.80 -35.34
N ILE A 11 4.12 -5.24 -34.16
CA ILE A 11 3.45 -5.97 -33.07
C ILE A 11 2.00 -6.29 -33.41
N ILE A 12 1.27 -5.38 -34.07
CA ILE A 12 -0.09 -5.61 -34.56
C ILE A 12 -0.10 -6.80 -35.52
N GLU A 13 0.86 -6.88 -36.44
CA GLU A 13 1.03 -8.01 -37.36
C GLU A 13 1.33 -9.31 -36.61
N GLN A 14 2.33 -9.30 -35.73
CA GLN A 14 2.76 -10.48 -34.97
C GLN A 14 1.65 -11.04 -34.08
N LEU A 15 0.84 -10.18 -33.47
CA LEU A 15 -0.28 -10.59 -32.62
C LEU A 15 -1.54 -10.95 -33.42
N GLY A 16 -1.52 -10.85 -34.75
CA GLY A 16 -2.66 -11.14 -35.62
C GLY A 16 -3.81 -10.14 -35.48
N LEU A 17 -3.50 -8.91 -35.08
CA LEU A 17 -4.48 -7.86 -34.79
C LEU A 17 -4.89 -7.05 -36.03
N VAL A 18 -4.18 -7.20 -37.15
CA VAL A 18 -4.41 -6.49 -38.42
C VAL A 18 -5.89 -6.49 -38.87
N PRO A 19 -6.64 -7.61 -38.81
CA PRO A 19 -8.04 -7.59 -39.24
C PRO A 19 -8.95 -6.76 -38.33
N SER A 20 -8.53 -6.54 -37.09
CA SER A 20 -9.33 -5.89 -36.04
C SER A 20 -8.93 -4.43 -35.81
N VAL A 21 -7.67 -4.04 -36.00
CA VAL A 21 -7.17 -2.69 -35.72
C VAL A 21 -7.04 -1.91 -37.04
N LYS A 22 -7.90 -0.91 -37.26
CA LYS A 22 -7.85 -0.08 -38.49
C LYS A 22 -7.08 1.22 -38.33
N SER A 23 -7.08 1.81 -37.14
CA SER A 23 -6.41 3.08 -36.89
C SER A 23 -5.59 3.00 -35.61
N LEU A 24 -4.39 3.60 -35.66
CA LEU A 24 -3.47 3.69 -34.54
C LEU A 24 -3.06 5.15 -34.32
N PHE A 25 -3.47 5.68 -33.18
CA PHE A 25 -3.07 6.98 -32.66
C PHE A 25 -2.02 6.79 -31.58
N ILE A 26 -0.91 7.51 -31.66
CA ILE A 26 0.19 7.44 -30.72
C ILE A 26 0.33 8.81 -30.07
N GLU A 27 0.24 8.84 -28.75
CA GLU A 27 0.53 10.01 -27.94
C GLU A 27 1.72 9.72 -27.04
N LYS A 28 2.58 10.71 -26.85
CA LYS A 28 3.79 10.60 -26.04
C LYS A 28 3.54 11.13 -24.63
N THR A 29 4.10 10.48 -23.62
CA THR A 29 4.14 10.93 -22.23
C THR A 29 5.60 11.03 -21.74
N ASP A 30 5.82 11.74 -20.64
CA ASP A 30 7.11 11.90 -19.97
C ASP A 30 7.43 10.79 -18.96
N SER A 31 6.51 9.84 -18.74
CA SER A 31 6.63 8.84 -17.69
C SER A 31 6.13 7.44 -18.09
N PRO A 32 6.89 6.36 -17.78
CA PRO A 32 6.44 4.99 -18.03
C PRO A 32 5.21 4.61 -17.20
N TRP A 33 4.94 5.32 -16.10
CA TRP A 33 3.80 5.08 -15.22
C TRP A 33 2.46 5.55 -15.80
N GLN A 34 2.50 6.35 -16.86
CA GLN A 34 1.31 6.91 -17.51
C GLN A 34 0.94 6.17 -18.80
N GLU A 35 1.64 5.09 -19.15
CA GLU A 35 1.38 4.35 -20.37
C GLU A 35 0.03 3.63 -20.33
N ARG A 36 -0.79 3.84 -21.36
CA ARG A 36 -2.16 3.32 -21.43
C ARG A 36 -2.55 2.97 -22.86
N ALA A 37 -3.40 1.96 -23.00
CA ALA A 37 -4.06 1.63 -24.26
C ALA A 37 -5.55 1.92 -24.15
N PHE A 38 -6.08 2.67 -25.11
CA PHE A 38 -7.50 2.93 -25.26
C PHE A 38 -7.99 2.29 -26.55
N ILE A 39 -9.16 1.66 -26.46
CA ILE A 39 -9.84 1.07 -27.61
C ILE A 39 -11.20 1.73 -27.78
N LYS A 40 -11.57 1.99 -29.02
CA LYS A 40 -12.92 2.40 -29.39
C LYS A 40 -13.49 1.38 -30.36
N ARG A 41 -14.47 0.61 -29.89
CA ARG A 41 -15.17 -0.39 -30.71
C ARG A 41 -16.03 0.30 -31.76
N LYS A 42 -15.82 -0.08 -33.02
CA LYS A 42 -16.71 0.18 -34.16
C LYS A 42 -17.39 -1.13 -34.57
N LYS A 43 -18.35 -1.07 -35.50
CA LYS A 43 -19.11 -2.27 -35.93
C LYS A 43 -18.22 -3.44 -36.37
N GLU A 44 -17.12 -3.15 -37.06
CA GLU A 44 -16.27 -4.18 -37.70
C GLU A 44 -14.79 -4.09 -37.29
N TYR A 45 -14.40 -3.09 -36.51
CA TYR A 45 -12.99 -2.83 -36.19
C TYR A 45 -12.83 -2.02 -34.89
N LEU A 46 -11.58 -1.87 -34.47
CA LEU A 46 -11.14 -1.04 -33.35
C LEU A 46 -10.33 0.15 -33.87
N ASP A 47 -10.62 1.32 -33.31
CA ASP A 47 -9.65 2.42 -33.28
C ASP A 47 -8.83 2.27 -31.99
N VAL A 48 -7.51 2.28 -32.11
CA VAL A 48 -6.58 2.12 -30.99
C VAL A 48 -5.84 3.43 -30.77
N LYS A 49 -5.79 3.89 -29.52
CA LYS A 49 -4.89 4.96 -29.08
C LYS A 49 -3.97 4.41 -28.01
N ILE A 50 -2.66 4.56 -28.19
CA ILE A 50 -1.68 4.28 -27.13
C ILE A 50 -1.05 5.59 -26.64
N ILE A 51 -0.88 5.69 -25.33
CA ILE A 51 -0.05 6.69 -24.67
C ILE A 51 1.22 5.96 -24.24
N ILE A 52 2.38 6.42 -24.68
CA ILE A 52 3.66 5.74 -24.45
C ILE A 52 4.76 6.71 -24.04
N TRP A 53 5.64 6.29 -23.13
CA TRP A 53 6.74 7.12 -22.68
C TRP A 53 7.71 7.44 -23.83
N ASP A 54 8.10 8.71 -23.98
CA ASP A 54 9.02 9.19 -25.01
C ASP A 54 10.48 8.87 -24.68
N ASP A 55 10.78 7.59 -24.57
CA ASP A 55 12.11 7.05 -24.27
C ASP A 55 12.28 5.67 -24.95
N GLU A 56 13.50 5.34 -25.39
CA GLU A 56 13.78 4.10 -26.11
C GLU A 56 13.94 2.86 -25.20
N ILE A 57 14.12 3.05 -23.89
CA ILE A 57 14.41 1.98 -22.92
C ILE A 57 13.28 0.94 -22.88
N PHE A 58 13.54 -0.28 -23.35
CA PHE A 58 12.52 -1.34 -23.46
C PHE A 58 11.32 -0.98 -24.36
N LEU A 59 11.48 -0.07 -25.33
CA LEU A 59 10.38 0.42 -26.18
C LEU A 59 9.51 -0.72 -26.74
N TYR A 60 10.15 -1.73 -27.35
CA TYR A 60 9.45 -2.90 -27.89
C TYR A 60 8.57 -3.59 -26.83
N GLY A 61 9.12 -3.88 -25.65
CA GLY A 61 8.38 -4.52 -24.57
C GLY A 61 7.22 -3.68 -24.04
N ARG A 62 7.41 -2.37 -23.90
CA ARG A 62 6.36 -1.44 -23.45
C ARG A 62 5.22 -1.37 -24.46
N VAL A 63 5.52 -1.26 -25.75
CA VAL A 63 4.49 -1.30 -26.83
C VAL A 63 3.79 -2.66 -26.83
N TYR A 64 4.54 -3.77 -26.79
CA TYR A 64 4.00 -5.12 -26.86
C TYR A 64 3.02 -5.39 -25.71
N ARG A 65 3.39 -4.98 -24.50
CA ARG A 65 2.55 -5.03 -23.31
C ARG A 65 1.21 -4.34 -23.53
N LEU A 66 1.20 -3.12 -24.09
CA LEU A 66 -0.05 -2.39 -24.37
C LEU A 66 -0.96 -3.13 -25.35
N PHE A 67 -0.40 -3.79 -26.36
CA PHE A 67 -1.17 -4.59 -27.32
C PHE A 67 -1.63 -5.94 -26.77
N LEU A 68 -1.00 -6.50 -25.74
CA LEU A 68 -1.52 -7.68 -25.04
C LEU A 68 -2.87 -7.40 -24.38
N TYR A 69 -3.08 -6.22 -23.79
CA TYR A 69 -4.40 -5.83 -23.28
C TYR A 69 -5.46 -5.80 -24.40
N ILE A 70 -5.09 -5.27 -25.57
CA ILE A 70 -6.01 -5.21 -26.73
C ILE A 70 -6.35 -6.62 -27.21
N ARG A 71 -5.34 -7.50 -27.27
CA ARG A 71 -5.52 -8.91 -27.63
C ARG A 71 -6.44 -9.64 -26.66
N ASP A 72 -6.31 -9.39 -25.37
CA ASP A 72 -7.22 -9.96 -24.35
C ASP A 72 -8.66 -9.53 -24.62
N VAL A 73 -8.88 -8.25 -24.86
CA VAL A 73 -10.22 -7.71 -25.12
C VAL A 73 -10.87 -8.28 -26.39
N LEU A 74 -10.06 -8.63 -27.39
CA LEU A 74 -10.51 -9.27 -28.63
C LEU A 74 -10.68 -10.79 -28.50
N ASN A 75 -10.07 -11.42 -27.50
CA ASN A 75 -10.12 -12.87 -27.32
C ASN A 75 -11.47 -13.32 -26.74
N PRO A 76 -12.29 -14.10 -27.46
CA PRO A 76 -13.58 -14.58 -26.94
C PRO A 76 -13.46 -15.41 -25.66
N ALA A 77 -12.36 -16.15 -25.49
CA ALA A 77 -12.12 -16.96 -24.29
C ALA A 77 -11.85 -16.08 -23.05
N PHE A 78 -11.37 -14.85 -23.23
CA PHE A 78 -11.17 -13.90 -22.15
C PHE A 78 -12.49 -13.31 -21.64
N ARG A 79 -13.55 -13.27 -22.45
CA ARG A 79 -14.90 -12.83 -22.05
C ARG A 79 -14.95 -11.39 -21.52
N TYR A 80 -14.24 -10.46 -22.17
CA TYR A 80 -14.26 -9.05 -21.79
C TYR A 80 -15.68 -8.46 -21.81
N ASP A 81 -16.12 -7.91 -20.69
CA ASP A 81 -17.38 -7.18 -20.55
C ASP A 81 -17.16 -5.86 -19.80
N PRO A 82 -17.20 -4.71 -20.47
CA PRO A 82 -16.95 -3.43 -19.81
C PRO A 82 -17.98 -3.10 -18.71
N LYS A 83 -19.17 -3.73 -18.72
CA LYS A 83 -20.24 -3.45 -17.76
C LYS A 83 -19.98 -3.94 -16.33
N ILE A 84 -19.12 -4.95 -16.18
CA ILE A 84 -18.74 -5.50 -14.87
C ILE A 84 -17.40 -4.94 -14.38
N THR A 85 -16.83 -3.98 -15.11
CA THR A 85 -15.60 -3.31 -14.69
C THR A 85 -15.87 -2.51 -13.42
N PRO A 86 -15.03 -2.61 -12.38
CA PRO A 86 -15.14 -1.74 -11.21
C PRO A 86 -15.11 -0.28 -11.62
N ASP A 87 -15.98 0.52 -10.99
CA ASP A 87 -16.10 1.95 -11.29
C ASP A 87 -15.01 2.74 -10.56
N GLU A 88 -14.30 3.61 -11.28
CA GLU A 88 -13.15 4.35 -10.75
C GLU A 88 -13.55 5.41 -9.70
N ASP A 89 -14.75 5.99 -9.83
CA ASP A 89 -15.24 7.03 -8.94
C ASP A 89 -15.92 6.43 -7.70
N ASN A 90 -16.65 5.32 -7.86
CA ASN A 90 -17.42 4.69 -6.78
C ASN A 90 -16.61 3.63 -6.00
N GLU A 91 -15.69 2.92 -6.65
CA GLU A 91 -14.94 1.80 -6.06
C GLU A 91 -13.43 1.86 -6.40
N PRO A 92 -12.73 2.97 -6.07
CA PRO A 92 -11.34 3.20 -6.50
C PRO A 92 -10.37 2.11 -6.01
N GLY A 93 -10.55 1.57 -4.80
CA GLY A 93 -9.69 0.50 -4.29
C GLY A 93 -9.85 -0.82 -5.05
N VAL A 94 -11.09 -1.18 -5.40
CA VAL A 94 -11.38 -2.38 -6.22
C VAL A 94 -10.85 -2.18 -7.63
N ARG A 95 -11.00 -0.96 -8.18
CA ARG A 95 -10.48 -0.57 -9.48
C ARG A 95 -8.95 -0.71 -9.55
N ASP A 96 -8.24 -0.25 -8.54
CA ASP A 96 -6.79 -0.37 -8.45
C ASP A 96 -6.34 -1.83 -8.35
N CYS A 97 -7.01 -2.62 -7.51
CA CYS A 97 -6.73 -4.05 -7.38
C CYS A 97 -6.94 -4.78 -8.72
N TYR A 98 -8.05 -4.52 -9.40
CA TYR A 98 -8.34 -5.01 -10.75
C TYR A 98 -7.21 -4.67 -11.74
N ASN A 99 -6.75 -3.42 -11.74
CA ASN A 99 -5.70 -2.97 -12.65
C ASN A 99 -4.37 -3.71 -12.37
N GLN A 100 -4.06 -3.95 -11.10
CA GLN A 100 -2.89 -4.73 -10.71
C GLN A 100 -3.01 -6.18 -11.17
N ILE A 101 -4.12 -6.86 -10.90
CA ILE A 101 -4.30 -8.27 -11.26
C ILE A 101 -4.21 -8.47 -12.78
N TRP A 102 -4.87 -7.63 -13.58
CA TRP A 102 -4.74 -7.72 -15.03
C TRP A 102 -3.31 -7.42 -15.50
N SER A 103 -2.62 -6.46 -14.87
CA SER A 103 -1.22 -6.20 -15.17
C SER A 103 -0.29 -7.37 -14.83
N LEU A 104 -0.53 -8.09 -13.73
CA LEU A 104 0.20 -9.32 -13.42
C LEU A 104 -0.03 -10.38 -14.49
N TYR A 105 -1.27 -10.53 -14.98
CA TYR A 105 -1.57 -11.47 -16.05
C TYR A 105 -0.89 -11.12 -17.38
N VAL A 106 -0.82 -9.84 -17.73
CA VAL A 106 -0.11 -9.39 -18.94
C VAL A 106 1.40 -9.59 -18.77
N ASP A 107 1.98 -9.15 -17.66
CA ASP A 107 3.43 -9.12 -17.50
C ASP A 107 4.02 -10.51 -17.21
N SER A 108 3.24 -11.43 -16.63
CA SER A 108 3.66 -12.84 -16.54
C SER A 108 3.72 -13.52 -17.91
N ARG A 109 2.92 -13.07 -18.89
CA ARG A 109 3.05 -13.53 -20.29
C ARG A 109 4.28 -12.93 -20.96
N MET A 110 4.58 -11.67 -20.70
CA MET A 110 5.80 -11.02 -21.19
C MET A 110 7.06 -11.77 -20.72
N GLU A 111 7.14 -12.10 -19.42
CA GLU A 111 8.24 -12.89 -18.85
C GLU A 111 8.36 -14.27 -19.52
N ARG A 112 7.24 -14.99 -19.69
CA ARG A 112 7.24 -16.32 -20.35
C ARG A 112 7.66 -16.27 -21.81
N LEU A 113 7.42 -15.16 -22.49
CA LEU A 113 7.85 -14.93 -23.87
C LEU A 113 9.30 -14.41 -23.95
N ASN A 114 9.99 -14.23 -22.82
CA ASN A 114 11.32 -13.61 -22.71
C ASN A 114 11.38 -12.23 -23.39
N ILE A 115 10.28 -11.45 -23.30
CA ILE A 115 10.26 -10.07 -23.79
C ILE A 115 10.61 -9.15 -22.62
N GLU A 116 11.77 -8.49 -22.71
CA GLU A 116 12.19 -7.49 -21.73
C GLU A 116 11.22 -6.32 -21.71
N ASN A 117 10.89 -5.84 -20.52
CA ASN A 117 9.93 -4.80 -20.28
C ASN A 117 10.31 -3.99 -19.04
N PHE A 118 9.87 -2.74 -18.99
CA PHE A 118 10.07 -1.86 -17.83
C PHE A 118 9.50 -2.48 -16.53
N TYR A 119 8.36 -3.17 -16.63
CA TYR A 119 7.73 -3.86 -15.52
C TYR A 119 8.21 -5.31 -15.42
N ASP A 120 9.40 -5.49 -14.84
CA ASP A 120 9.88 -6.83 -14.50
C ASP A 120 9.09 -7.45 -13.33
N ARG A 121 9.35 -8.74 -13.07
CA ARG A 121 8.69 -9.49 -12.00
C ARG A 121 8.95 -8.91 -10.61
N THR A 122 10.15 -8.38 -10.37
CA THR A 122 10.54 -7.83 -9.07
C THR A 122 9.77 -6.55 -8.79
N LEU A 123 9.73 -5.64 -9.76
CA LEU A 123 8.97 -4.40 -9.70
C LEU A 123 7.49 -4.70 -9.52
N ARG A 124 6.93 -5.66 -10.28
CA ARG A 124 5.53 -6.07 -10.14
C ARG A 124 5.19 -6.64 -8.78
N ARG A 125 6.08 -7.46 -8.22
CA ARG A 125 5.91 -7.98 -6.86
C ARG A 125 5.86 -6.83 -5.85
N ASN A 126 6.76 -5.86 -5.97
CA ASN A 126 6.81 -4.74 -5.03
C ASN A 126 5.56 -3.85 -5.15
N LEU A 127 5.10 -3.55 -6.36
CA LEU A 127 3.85 -2.82 -6.59
C LEU A 127 2.63 -3.59 -6.05
N PHE A 128 2.62 -4.91 -6.18
CA PHE A 128 1.56 -5.74 -5.63
C PHE A 128 1.55 -5.73 -4.10
N ILE A 129 2.71 -5.87 -3.45
CA ILE A 129 2.82 -5.82 -1.99
C ILE A 129 2.40 -4.45 -1.46
N ASP A 130 2.76 -3.36 -2.15
CA ASP A 130 2.30 -2.01 -1.79
C ASP A 130 0.79 -1.84 -1.97
N MET A 131 0.15 -2.50 -2.94
CA MET A 131 -1.31 -2.50 -3.04
C MET A 131 -1.94 -3.33 -1.91
N ALA A 132 -1.35 -4.48 -1.59
CA ALA A 132 -1.86 -5.46 -0.62
C ALA A 132 -1.45 -5.16 0.84
N LYS A 133 -1.51 -3.89 1.30
CA LYS A 133 -1.00 -3.48 2.64
C LYS A 133 -1.73 -4.14 3.81
N GLU A 134 -2.91 -4.67 3.58
CA GLU A 134 -3.74 -5.39 4.56
C GLU A 134 -3.31 -6.86 4.75
N LEU A 135 -2.37 -7.33 3.94
CA LEU A 135 -1.78 -8.66 4.04
C LEU A 135 -0.38 -8.58 4.66
N SER A 136 0.01 -9.65 5.35
CA SER A 136 1.41 -9.85 5.71
C SER A 136 2.26 -9.93 4.44
N TRP A 137 3.56 -9.61 4.51
CA TRP A 137 4.44 -9.75 3.36
C TRP A 137 4.53 -11.19 2.86
N GLU A 138 4.43 -12.18 3.76
CA GLU A 138 4.44 -13.59 3.37
C GLU A 138 3.18 -13.94 2.56
N ASP A 139 2.01 -13.55 3.04
CA ASP A 139 0.73 -13.81 2.37
C ASP A 139 0.64 -13.05 1.05
N ALA A 140 1.01 -11.78 1.03
CA ALA A 140 1.06 -10.98 -0.20
C ALA A 140 1.97 -11.63 -1.25
N ASN A 141 3.14 -12.15 -0.84
CA ASN A 141 4.03 -12.88 -1.73
C ASN A 141 3.40 -14.19 -2.23
N ARG A 142 2.72 -14.94 -1.36
CA ARG A 142 2.05 -16.19 -1.72
C ARG A 142 0.96 -15.95 -2.76
N VAL A 143 0.10 -14.94 -2.53
CA VAL A 143 -0.94 -14.52 -3.48
C VAL A 143 -0.31 -14.07 -4.79
N PHE A 144 0.72 -13.21 -4.75
CA PHE A 144 1.45 -12.79 -5.94
C PHE A 144 1.97 -13.98 -6.75
N GLN A 145 2.60 -14.97 -6.12
CA GLN A 145 3.11 -16.15 -6.84
C GLN A 145 1.98 -16.97 -7.47
N GLY A 146 0.86 -17.12 -6.77
CA GLY A 146 -0.33 -17.78 -7.30
C GLY A 146 -0.87 -17.08 -8.55
N LEU A 147 -1.02 -15.76 -8.46
CA LEU A 147 -1.52 -14.95 -9.57
C LEU A 147 -0.55 -14.92 -10.76
N TRP A 148 0.75 -14.79 -10.49
CA TRP A 148 1.79 -14.71 -11.50
C TRP A 148 1.95 -16.01 -12.30
N LYS A 149 1.89 -17.16 -11.61
CA LYS A 149 2.06 -18.48 -12.25
C LYS A 149 0.85 -18.93 -13.07
N LYS A 150 -0.33 -18.35 -12.82
CA LYS A 150 -1.54 -18.76 -13.51
C LYS A 150 -1.48 -18.40 -15.00
N GLU A 151 -1.67 -19.41 -15.86
CA GLU A 151 -1.43 -19.29 -17.30
C GLU A 151 -2.52 -18.52 -18.04
N THR A 152 -3.77 -18.68 -17.59
CA THR A 152 -4.97 -18.14 -18.23
C THR A 152 -5.89 -17.52 -17.20
N TYR A 153 -6.47 -16.37 -17.57
CA TYR A 153 -7.51 -15.70 -16.82
C TYR A 153 -8.70 -15.45 -17.72
N THR A 154 -9.88 -15.40 -17.11
CA THR A 154 -11.03 -14.77 -17.73
C THR A 154 -11.24 -13.39 -17.12
N TYR A 155 -11.86 -12.49 -17.86
CA TYR A 155 -12.19 -11.16 -17.41
C TYR A 155 -13.07 -11.16 -16.14
N PRO A 156 -14.16 -11.96 -16.05
CA PRO A 156 -14.93 -12.06 -14.81
C PRO A 156 -14.11 -12.56 -13.64
N GLU A 157 -13.12 -13.43 -13.87
CA GLU A 157 -12.25 -13.92 -12.80
C GLU A 157 -11.34 -12.81 -12.25
N ILE A 158 -10.77 -11.96 -13.11
CA ILE A 158 -9.96 -10.81 -12.67
C ILE A 158 -10.82 -9.86 -11.84
N VAL A 159 -12.06 -9.61 -12.27
CA VAL A 159 -13.02 -8.76 -11.54
C VAL A 159 -13.37 -9.39 -10.19
N ASP A 160 -13.65 -10.69 -10.16
CA ASP A 160 -13.99 -11.43 -8.93
C ASP A 160 -12.85 -11.39 -7.91
N HIS A 161 -11.61 -11.65 -8.35
CA HIS A 161 -10.43 -11.55 -7.49
C HIS A 161 -10.21 -10.14 -6.94
N ALA A 162 -10.53 -9.10 -7.72
CA ALA A 162 -10.42 -7.72 -7.27
C ALA A 162 -11.50 -7.35 -6.24
N ALA A 163 -12.75 -7.77 -6.48
CA ALA A 163 -13.88 -7.50 -5.59
C ALA A 163 -13.83 -8.32 -4.30
N HIS A 164 -13.17 -9.47 -4.33
CA HIS A 164 -13.05 -10.42 -3.23
C HIS A 164 -11.58 -10.72 -2.91
N PHE A 165 -10.74 -9.68 -2.94
CA PHE A 165 -9.30 -9.80 -2.71
C PHE A 165 -8.99 -10.40 -1.33
N ASP A 166 -9.83 -10.12 -0.33
CA ASP A 166 -9.77 -10.70 1.01
C ASP A 166 -9.86 -12.23 1.01
N ARG A 167 -10.57 -12.82 0.05
CA ARG A 167 -10.72 -14.28 -0.09
C ARG A 167 -9.50 -14.96 -0.71
N LEU A 168 -8.55 -14.20 -1.25
CA LEU A 168 -7.29 -14.77 -1.76
C LEU A 168 -6.37 -15.27 -0.63
N CYS A 169 -6.73 -14.97 0.63
CA CYS A 169 -6.01 -15.41 1.81
C CYS A 169 -6.84 -16.44 2.59
N ASP A 170 -6.48 -17.72 2.45
CA ASP A 170 -7.17 -18.86 3.11
C ASP A 170 -6.87 -19.01 4.61
N GLN A 171 -6.14 -18.09 5.25
CA GLN A 171 -5.69 -18.27 6.63
C GLN A 171 -6.18 -17.16 7.57
N GLN A 172 -6.57 -17.60 8.78
CA GLN A 172 -6.75 -16.73 9.95
C GLN A 172 -5.60 -15.73 9.99
N LYS A 173 -5.92 -14.44 9.92
CA LYS A 173 -4.97 -13.33 10.07
C LYS A 173 -4.21 -13.52 11.39
N ALA A 174 -3.08 -14.21 11.36
CA ALA A 174 -2.15 -14.18 12.46
C ALA A 174 -1.69 -12.73 12.64
N ALA A 175 -1.45 -12.29 13.87
CA ALA A 175 -0.93 -10.96 14.13
C ALA A 175 0.36 -10.77 13.30
N SER A 176 0.32 -9.82 12.37
CA SER A 176 1.41 -9.52 11.45
C SER A 176 1.87 -8.10 11.76
N ILE A 177 3.12 -8.00 12.20
CA ILE A 177 3.72 -6.72 12.57
C ILE A 177 3.69 -5.75 11.39
N GLU A 178 3.79 -6.25 10.16
CA GLU A 178 3.74 -5.44 8.94
C GLU A 178 2.37 -4.80 8.74
N VAL A 179 1.29 -5.55 8.98
CA VAL A 179 -0.09 -5.06 8.89
C VAL A 179 -0.34 -4.01 9.98
N ASP A 180 0.15 -4.26 11.19
CA ASP A 180 0.03 -3.34 12.31
C ASP A 180 0.79 -2.02 12.05
N ILE A 181 2.00 -2.12 11.51
CA ILE A 181 2.81 -0.97 11.09
C ILE A 181 2.09 -0.16 10.00
N ASN A 182 1.54 -0.82 8.98
CA ASN A 182 0.85 -0.14 7.90
C ASN A 182 -0.38 0.63 8.41
N ARG A 183 -1.15 0.06 9.33
CA ARG A 183 -2.28 0.73 9.97
C ARG A 183 -1.81 1.97 10.75
N CYS A 184 -0.78 1.79 11.57
CA CYS A 184 -0.13 2.82 12.36
C CYS A 184 0.39 4.01 11.52
N ILE A 185 0.93 3.74 10.33
CA ILE A 185 1.40 4.78 9.40
C ILE A 185 0.25 5.60 8.80
N ARG A 186 -0.87 4.95 8.46
CA ARG A 186 -2.01 5.60 7.82
C ARG A 186 -2.80 6.47 8.78
N GLU A 187 -2.90 6.05 10.03
CA GLU A 187 -3.76 6.68 11.02
C GLU A 187 -2.97 7.01 12.29
N PRO A 188 -1.97 7.91 12.23
CA PRO A 188 -1.08 8.17 13.36
C PRO A 188 -1.79 8.94 14.50
N TYR A 189 -3.06 9.30 14.36
CA TYR A 189 -3.75 10.17 15.31
C TYR A 189 -3.88 9.52 16.69
N ALA A 190 -3.64 10.30 17.75
CA ALA A 190 -3.72 9.84 19.13
C ALA A 190 -5.01 9.08 19.47
N LYS A 191 -6.15 9.52 18.92
CA LYS A 191 -7.45 8.84 19.07
C LYS A 191 -7.40 7.41 18.51
N THR A 192 -6.99 7.26 17.26
CA THR A 192 -6.88 5.95 16.60
C THR A 192 -5.89 5.04 17.33
N LEU A 193 -4.77 5.59 17.81
CA LEU A 193 -3.80 4.83 18.59
C LEU A 193 -4.42 4.30 19.89
N LEU A 194 -5.22 5.09 20.61
CA LEU A 194 -5.92 4.64 21.82
C LEU A 194 -7.00 3.57 21.52
N GLU A 195 -7.65 3.65 20.36
CA GLU A 195 -8.63 2.65 19.90
C GLU A 195 -8.03 1.26 19.68
N ARG A 196 -6.69 1.13 19.67
CA ARG A 196 -6.01 -0.18 19.66
C ARG A 196 -6.20 -0.95 20.96
N ILE A 197 -6.41 -0.26 22.08
CA ILE A 197 -6.77 -0.91 23.34
C ILE A 197 -8.24 -1.31 23.25
N SER A 198 -8.53 -2.61 23.22
CA SER A 198 -9.91 -3.13 23.18
C SER A 198 -10.63 -2.98 24.51
N SER A 199 -9.88 -2.91 25.61
CA SER A 199 -10.38 -2.70 26.96
C SER A 199 -10.80 -1.25 27.19
N GLU A 200 -12.11 -1.02 27.37
CA GLU A 200 -12.65 0.30 27.70
C GLU A 200 -12.03 0.88 29.00
N PRO A 201 -11.88 0.13 30.11
CA PRO A 201 -11.21 0.64 31.32
C PRO A 201 -9.76 1.08 31.09
N LEU A 202 -8.97 0.29 30.35
CA LEU A 202 -7.59 0.65 30.06
C LEU A 202 -7.49 1.82 29.08
N GLN A 203 -8.43 1.94 28.15
CA GLN A 203 -8.50 3.07 27.22
C GLN A 203 -8.82 4.38 27.96
N VAL A 204 -9.76 4.35 28.92
CA VAL A 204 -10.04 5.48 29.82
C VAL A 204 -8.79 5.84 30.62
N THR A 205 -8.11 4.85 31.19
CA THR A 205 -6.86 5.04 31.94
C THR A 205 -5.77 5.67 31.09
N ALA A 206 -5.55 5.17 29.87
CA ALA A 206 -4.57 5.70 28.93
C ALA A 206 -4.89 7.17 28.56
N ASN A 207 -6.16 7.48 28.30
CA ASN A 207 -6.60 8.84 28.01
C ASN A 207 -6.43 9.78 29.21
N GLU A 208 -6.67 9.29 30.43
CA GLU A 208 -6.42 10.06 31.66
C GLU A 208 -4.94 10.36 31.84
N LEU A 209 -4.05 9.37 31.63
CA LEU A 209 -2.60 9.56 31.71
C LEU A 209 -2.07 10.54 30.65
N LEU A 210 -2.58 10.46 29.42
CA LEU A 210 -2.26 11.41 28.36
C LEU A 210 -2.70 12.83 28.73
N SER A 211 -3.94 12.98 29.21
CA SER A 211 -4.50 14.26 29.65
C SER A 211 -3.71 14.85 30.83
N PHE A 212 -3.38 14.00 31.81
CA PHE A 212 -2.54 14.35 32.94
C PHE A 212 -1.18 14.85 32.48
N THR A 213 -0.52 14.14 31.56
CA THR A 213 0.81 14.49 31.05
C THR A 213 0.75 15.82 30.31
N ALA A 214 -0.23 16.01 29.43
CA ALA A 214 -0.44 17.26 28.68
C ALA A 214 -0.67 18.47 29.59
N TYR A 215 -1.41 18.28 30.70
CA TYR A 215 -1.73 19.36 31.62
C TYR A 215 -0.60 19.69 32.60
N ASN A 216 0.12 18.67 33.09
CA ASN A 216 1.11 18.84 34.16
C ASN A 216 2.54 19.03 33.64
N CYS A 217 2.84 18.59 32.41
CA CYS A 217 4.14 18.77 31.79
C CYS A 217 4.11 19.99 30.86
N LYS A 218 4.33 21.18 31.44
CA LYS A 218 4.28 22.47 30.71
C LYS A 218 5.33 22.56 29.60
N ASP A 219 5.06 23.40 28.60
CA ASP A 219 5.97 23.65 27.47
C ASP A 219 6.41 22.37 26.73
N THR A 220 5.60 21.31 26.82
CA THR A 220 5.80 20.08 26.07
C THR A 220 5.02 20.13 24.76
N GLN A 221 5.63 19.62 23.70
CA GLN A 221 4.97 19.39 22.44
C GLN A 221 4.47 17.94 22.40
N ILE A 222 3.24 17.75 21.96
CA ILE A 222 2.64 16.42 21.80
C ILE A 222 2.69 16.08 20.32
N GLU A 223 3.31 14.95 20.00
CA GLU A 223 3.40 14.44 18.64
C GLU A 223 2.90 13.00 18.61
N SER A 224 2.08 12.73 17.61
CA SER A 224 1.68 11.39 17.24
C SER A 224 2.77 10.77 16.36
N SER A 225 3.37 9.67 16.81
CA SER A 225 4.33 8.87 16.06
C SER A 225 3.64 7.67 15.42
N PHE A 226 4.39 6.83 14.69
CA PHE A 226 3.84 5.62 14.09
C PHE A 226 3.27 4.68 15.15
N TYR A 227 3.98 4.46 16.25
CA TYR A 227 3.58 3.45 17.24
C TYR A 227 2.87 4.04 18.46
N GLY A 228 3.00 5.34 18.69
CA GLY A 228 2.61 5.93 19.96
C GLY A 228 2.44 7.44 19.94
N ILE A 229 2.24 7.98 21.14
CA ILE A 229 2.03 9.40 21.39
C ILE A 229 3.20 9.87 22.23
N SER A 230 4.03 10.71 21.64
CA SER A 230 5.26 11.24 22.21
C SER A 230 5.03 12.62 22.82
N PHE A 231 5.67 12.86 23.96
CA PHE A 231 5.79 14.16 24.60
C PHE A 231 7.24 14.61 24.52
N LEU A 232 7.45 15.79 23.93
CA LEU A 232 8.75 16.37 23.68
C LEU A 232 8.96 17.60 24.54
N TYR A 233 10.11 17.71 25.16
CA TYR A 233 10.58 18.94 25.79
C TYR A 233 11.88 19.37 25.12
N GLN A 234 11.97 20.62 24.64
CA GLN A 234 13.14 21.13 23.90
C GLN A 234 13.60 20.19 22.76
N ARG A 235 12.65 19.67 21.96
CA ARG A 235 12.88 18.72 20.85
C ARG A 235 13.44 17.35 21.25
N ARG A 236 13.38 16.99 22.53
CA ARG A 236 13.75 15.67 23.02
C ARG A 236 12.52 14.95 23.55
N VAL A 237 12.24 13.75 23.02
CA VAL A 237 11.19 12.87 23.54
C VAL A 237 11.56 12.48 24.96
N PHE A 238 10.72 12.79 25.93
CA PHE A 238 10.95 12.36 27.32
C PHE A 238 9.93 11.33 27.79
N ILE A 239 8.76 11.26 27.16
CA ILE A 239 7.76 10.22 27.37
C ILE A 239 7.15 9.81 26.03
N GLU A 240 6.94 8.52 25.83
CA GLU A 240 6.13 7.98 24.74
C GLU A 240 5.13 6.95 25.28
N PHE A 241 3.87 7.08 24.88
CA PHE A 241 2.78 6.15 25.16
C PHE A 241 2.52 5.29 23.92
N ILE A 242 2.64 3.97 24.03
CA ILE A 242 2.41 3.02 22.94
C ILE A 242 1.27 2.09 23.35
N PRO A 243 0.04 2.35 22.89
CA PRO A 243 -1.09 1.44 23.06
C PRO A 243 -0.93 0.20 22.19
N SER A 244 -1.34 -0.98 22.68
CA SER A 244 -1.27 -2.25 21.95
C SER A 244 -2.60 -2.99 21.95
N GLU A 245 -2.80 -3.84 20.94
CA GLU A 245 -3.99 -4.68 20.75
C GLU A 245 -4.13 -5.78 21.82
N GLU A 246 -3.05 -6.12 22.51
CA GLU A 246 -3.05 -7.10 23.60
C GLU A 246 -3.58 -6.53 24.93
N ASN A 247 -4.32 -5.42 24.90
CA ASN A 247 -4.75 -4.66 26.09
C ASN A 247 -3.57 -4.33 27.02
N THR A 248 -2.51 -3.80 26.42
CA THR A 248 -1.33 -3.32 27.11
C THR A 248 -1.03 -1.88 26.71
N LEU A 249 -0.59 -1.10 27.68
CA LEU A 249 -0.07 0.25 27.47
C LEU A 249 1.40 0.24 27.84
N PHE A 250 2.27 0.41 26.85
CA PHE A 250 3.68 0.64 27.12
C PHE A 250 3.90 2.14 27.33
N ILE A 251 4.60 2.51 28.40
CA ILE A 251 5.06 3.88 28.59
C ILE A 251 6.57 3.85 28.69
N THR A 252 7.21 4.52 27.75
CA THR A 252 8.66 4.66 27.66
C THR A 252 9.03 6.04 28.16
N MET A 253 9.81 6.12 29.24
CA MET A 253 10.22 7.39 29.83
C MET A 253 11.75 7.52 29.80
N LEU A 254 12.22 8.71 29.43
CA LEU A 254 13.62 9.06 29.53
C LEU A 254 14.02 9.21 31.00
N ASP A 255 15.11 8.57 31.40
CA ASP A 255 15.89 8.95 32.56
C ASP A 255 16.91 10.04 32.17
N PRO A 256 16.75 11.28 32.63
CA PRO A 256 17.68 12.35 32.30
C PRO A 256 19.06 12.15 32.92
N GLU A 257 19.17 11.39 34.02
CA GLU A 257 20.44 11.16 34.74
C GLU A 257 21.34 10.19 33.97
N THR A 258 20.77 9.09 33.51
CA THR A 258 21.51 8.05 32.77
C THR A 258 21.44 8.24 31.25
N ASN A 259 20.57 9.14 30.77
CA ASN A 259 20.25 9.31 29.35
C ASN A 259 19.79 8.00 28.69
N ARG A 260 18.97 7.21 29.39
CA ARG A 260 18.40 5.95 28.91
C ARG A 260 16.89 5.99 28.96
N TYR A 261 16.25 5.29 28.04
CA TYR A 261 14.81 5.09 28.07
C TYR A 261 14.48 3.83 28.84
N GLU A 262 13.48 3.93 29.71
CA GLU A 262 12.93 2.81 30.46
C GLU A 262 11.47 2.62 30.05
N THR A 263 11.14 1.41 29.61
CA THR A 263 9.78 1.05 29.21
C THR A 263 9.13 0.24 30.32
N SER A 264 7.95 0.67 30.74
CA SER A 264 7.07 -0.06 31.66
C SER A 264 5.80 -0.47 30.94
N VAL A 265 5.29 -1.65 31.30
CA VAL A 265 4.06 -2.22 30.75
C VAL A 265 2.95 -2.08 31.78
N TYR A 266 1.82 -1.53 31.35
CA TYR A 266 0.65 -1.33 32.19
C TYR A 266 -0.56 -2.06 31.63
N HIS A 267 -1.36 -2.58 32.55
CA HIS A 267 -2.61 -3.30 32.33
C HIS A 267 -3.78 -2.59 33.04
N GLU A 268 -4.99 -3.12 32.90
CA GLU A 268 -6.22 -2.57 33.52
C GLU A 268 -6.09 -2.28 35.02
N ASP A 269 -5.45 -3.17 35.78
CA ASP A 269 -5.35 -3.08 37.25
C ASP A 269 -4.20 -2.17 37.72
N SER A 270 -3.55 -1.45 36.82
CA SER A 270 -2.38 -0.62 37.17
C SER A 270 -2.79 0.59 37.99
N ASP A 271 -2.04 0.91 39.04
CA ASP A 271 -2.28 2.08 39.87
C ASP A 271 -1.91 3.37 39.13
N ILE A 272 -2.93 4.05 38.61
CA ILE A 272 -2.83 5.31 37.87
C ILE A 272 -2.06 6.37 38.67
N ALA A 273 -2.27 6.46 39.98
CA ALA A 273 -1.63 7.49 40.81
C ALA A 273 -0.11 7.30 40.87
N THR A 274 0.35 6.05 40.95
CA THR A 274 1.79 5.71 40.90
C THR A 274 2.39 6.09 39.55
N ILE A 275 1.67 5.85 38.44
CA ILE A 275 2.14 6.20 37.09
C ILE A 275 2.22 7.72 36.93
N GLN A 276 1.17 8.45 37.30
CA GLN A 276 1.13 9.92 37.27
C GLN A 276 2.27 10.53 38.09
N LYS A 277 2.55 9.97 39.27
CA LYS A 277 3.69 10.38 40.10
C LYS A 277 5.01 10.17 39.37
N ALA A 278 5.24 8.99 38.77
CA ALA A 278 6.45 8.70 38.02
C ALA A 278 6.65 9.66 36.84
N ILE A 279 5.60 9.93 36.06
CA ILE A 279 5.61 10.90 34.95
C ILE A 279 6.06 12.28 35.43
N ARG A 280 5.48 12.75 36.53
CA ARG A 280 5.81 14.06 37.11
C ARG A 280 7.25 14.12 37.59
N GLU A 281 7.71 13.11 38.33
CA GLU A 281 9.10 13.04 38.81
C GLU A 281 10.11 13.04 37.64
N ARG A 282 9.82 12.31 36.56
CA ARG A 282 10.65 12.30 35.34
C ARG A 282 10.69 13.67 34.68
N TYR A 283 9.53 14.31 34.51
CA TYR A 283 9.44 15.64 33.92
C TYR A 283 10.18 16.70 34.76
N GLU A 284 10.07 16.67 36.09
CA GLU A 284 10.80 17.56 36.98
C GLU A 284 12.32 17.39 36.83
N LYS A 285 12.81 16.15 36.67
CA LYS A 285 14.22 15.89 36.34
C LYS A 285 14.60 16.42 34.95
N VAL A 286 13.75 16.26 33.93
CA VAL A 286 13.99 16.81 32.59
C VAL A 286 14.16 18.33 32.63
N LEU A 287 13.34 19.04 33.43
CA LEU A 287 13.46 20.48 33.63
C LEU A 287 14.78 20.88 34.31
N PHE A 288 15.30 20.05 35.21
CA PHE A 288 16.56 20.30 35.92
C PHE A 288 17.77 20.05 35.01
N TYR A 289 17.82 18.91 34.31
CA TYR A 289 18.96 18.51 33.47
C TYR A 289 18.94 19.13 32.07
N GLY A 290 17.76 19.46 31.52
CA GLY A 290 17.62 20.14 30.22
C GLY A 290 18.02 21.63 30.24
N LYS A 291 18.37 22.18 31.40
CA LYS A 291 18.93 23.53 31.54
C LYS A 291 20.46 23.56 31.59
N GLN A 292 21.12 22.40 31.55
CA GLN A 292 22.58 22.36 31.46
C GLN A 292 23.01 22.48 29.98
N PRO A 293 23.86 23.48 29.65
CA PRO A 293 24.33 23.73 28.29
C PRO A 293 25.20 22.60 27.74
#